data_AF-A0A3R8WFQ5-F1
#
_entry.id   AF-A0A3R8WFQ5-F1
#
_cell.length_a   1.000
_cell.length_b   1.000
_cell.length_c   1.000
_cell.angle_alpha   90.00
_cell.angle_beta   90.00
_cell.angle_gamma   90.00
#
_symmetry.space_group_name_H-M   'P 1'
#
loop_
_entity.id
_entity.type
_entity.pdbx_description
1 polymer ?
#
loop_
_entity_poly.entity_id
_entity_poly.type
_entity_poly.pdbx_seq_one_letter_code
_entity_poly.pdbx_strand_id
1 'polypeptide(L)'
;MRDTDDLIKKLTAKLAEEVESLPEDGQDHEIRIKIKGNRGNINLGNQTFEVHQGKEPPPVGSDRERICPQCDKPTWRFTQLCMHCDYDLHRHDETASREEEAARQQALQQKLVIIFGVAFSAALGLFYVKQYLPEWLQSWVFGIAIGCGLIAFIAMKAGEAAK
;
A
#
# COMPACT_ATOMS: atom_id res chain seq x y z
N MET A 1 -20.58 -34.01 29.41
CA MET A 1 -19.86 -33.01 28.60
C MET A 1 -20.41 -31.60 28.73
N ARG A 2 -21.73 -31.39 28.84
CA ARG A 2 -22.36 -30.05 28.97
C ARG A 2 -21.94 -29.23 30.21
N ASP A 3 -21.69 -29.87 31.35
CA ASP A 3 -21.36 -29.20 32.62
C ASP A 3 -19.97 -28.50 32.63
N THR A 4 -18.99 -29.05 31.92
CA THR A 4 -17.61 -28.55 31.96
C THR A 4 -17.46 -27.23 31.21
N ASP A 5 -18.13 -27.09 30.06
CA ASP A 5 -18.08 -25.87 29.25
C ASP A 5 -18.76 -24.68 29.96
N ASP A 6 -19.84 -24.94 30.69
CA ASP A 6 -20.53 -23.92 31.48
C ASP A 6 -19.71 -23.47 32.70
N LEU A 7 -18.92 -24.38 33.30
CA LEU A 7 -17.97 -24.07 34.36
C LEU A 7 -16.80 -23.21 33.85
N ILE A 8 -16.24 -23.56 32.68
CA ILE A 8 -15.16 -22.79 32.05
C ILE A 8 -15.65 -21.37 31.75
N LYS A 9 -16.84 -21.22 31.14
CA LYS A 9 -17.41 -19.90 30.85
C LYS A 9 -17.60 -19.04 32.10
N LYS A 10 -18.07 -19.62 33.21
CA LYS A 10 -18.23 -18.89 34.48
C LYS A 10 -16.89 -18.46 35.09
N LEU A 11 -15.85 -19.27 34.95
CA LEU A 11 -14.50 -18.93 35.40
C LEU A 11 -13.90 -17.82 34.53
N THR A 12 -14.03 -17.92 33.20
CA THR A 12 -13.55 -16.91 32.26
C THR A 12 -14.25 -15.57 32.48
N ALA A 13 -15.57 -15.57 32.72
CA ALA A 13 -16.31 -14.34 33.00
C ALA A 13 -15.85 -13.66 34.30
N LYS A 14 -15.63 -14.43 35.37
CA LYS A 14 -15.10 -13.88 36.63
C LYS A 14 -13.67 -13.36 36.52
N LEU A 15 -12.83 -14.05 35.73
CA LEU A 15 -11.47 -13.59 35.50
C LEU A 15 -11.47 -12.28 34.69
N ALA A 16 -12.31 -12.18 33.67
CA ALA A 16 -12.45 -10.96 32.89
C ALA A 16 -12.94 -9.78 33.74
N GLU A 17 -13.94 -9.99 34.60
CA GLU A 17 -14.44 -8.97 35.53
C GLU A 17 -13.35 -8.49 36.50
N GLU A 18 -12.56 -9.40 37.07
CA GLU A 18 -11.48 -9.04 38.00
C GLU A 18 -10.33 -8.31 37.27
N VAL A 19 -10.00 -8.71 36.04
CA VAL A 19 -9.00 -8.02 35.20
C VAL A 19 -9.47 -6.63 34.79
N GLU A 20 -10.76 -6.44 34.46
CA GLU A 20 -11.33 -5.13 34.16
C GLU A 20 -11.32 -4.20 35.39
N SER A 21 -11.35 -4.76 36.60
CA SER A 21 -11.30 -3.98 37.84
C SER A 21 -9.89 -3.57 38.28
N LEU A 22 -8.83 -4.02 37.58
CA LEU A 22 -7.46 -3.66 37.93
C LEU A 22 -7.16 -2.19 37.59
N PRO A 23 -6.43 -1.47 38.47
CA PRO A 23 -6.00 -0.10 38.19
C PRO A 23 -4.99 -0.05 37.05
N GLU A 24 -5.13 0.93 36.16
CA GLU A 24 -4.23 1.19 35.02
C GLU A 24 -2.95 1.93 35.46
N ASP A 25 -2.24 1.42 36.46
CA ASP A 25 -1.05 2.08 37.04
C ASP A 25 0.30 1.56 36.51
N GLY A 26 0.26 0.57 35.61
CA GLY A 26 1.44 -0.03 34.98
C GLY A 26 2.31 -0.87 35.91
N GLN A 27 1.82 -1.22 37.11
CA GLN A 27 2.50 -2.11 38.06
C GLN A 27 1.95 -3.54 37.96
N ASP A 28 2.76 -4.49 38.43
CA ASP A 28 2.34 -5.88 38.53
C ASP A 28 1.29 -6.04 39.65
N HIS A 29 0.09 -6.49 39.29
CA HIS A 29 -0.98 -6.78 40.25
C HIS A 29 -1.23 -8.28 40.40
N GLU A 30 -1.23 -8.77 41.64
CA GLU A 30 -1.51 -10.17 41.95
C GLU A 30 -3.02 -10.40 42.09
N ILE A 31 -3.64 -11.10 41.14
CA ILE A 31 -5.04 -11.55 41.27
C ILE A 31 -5.08 -12.93 41.97
N ARG A 32 -5.79 -13.02 43.10
CA ARG A 32 -6.01 -14.28 43.84
C ARG A 32 -7.42 -14.81 43.72
N ILE A 33 -7.63 -15.81 42.88
CA ILE A 33 -8.95 -16.46 42.72
C ILE A 33 -9.09 -17.62 43.72
N LYS A 34 -9.98 -17.47 44.71
CA LYS A 34 -10.33 -18.54 45.66
C LYS A 34 -11.49 -19.39 45.14
N ILE A 35 -11.18 -20.57 44.60
CA ILE A 35 -12.20 -21.54 44.19
C ILE A 35 -12.53 -22.45 45.38
N LYS A 36 -13.75 -22.33 45.94
CA LYS A 36 -14.24 -23.25 46.97
C LYS A 36 -14.90 -24.46 46.31
N GLY A 37 -14.25 -25.63 46.39
CA GLY A 37 -14.81 -26.92 45.97
C GLY A 37 -14.13 -28.07 46.70
N ASN A 38 -14.91 -29.08 47.11
CA ASN A 38 -14.39 -30.32 47.69
C ASN A 38 -13.91 -31.26 46.57
N ARG A 39 -12.83 -30.90 45.91
CA ARG A 39 -12.06 -31.77 45.01
C ARG A 39 -10.60 -31.53 45.39
N GLY A 40 -9.90 -32.59 45.81
CA GLY A 40 -8.56 -32.51 46.40
C GLY A 40 -7.57 -31.66 45.58
N ASN A 41 -6.53 -31.16 46.26
CA ASN A 41 -5.47 -30.26 45.76
C ASN A 41 -5.37 -30.21 44.22
N ILE A 42 -6.06 -29.24 43.62
CA ILE A 42 -5.85 -28.89 42.23
C ILE A 42 -4.58 -28.03 42.21
N ASN A 43 -3.42 -28.68 42.02
CA ASN A 43 -2.16 -28.01 41.75
C ASN A 43 -2.22 -27.44 40.33
N LEU A 44 -2.85 -26.27 40.18
CA LEU A 44 -2.56 -25.38 39.07
C LEU A 44 -1.16 -24.84 39.38
N GLY A 45 -0.11 -25.45 38.80
CA GLY A 45 1.25 -24.93 38.91
C GLY A 45 1.27 -23.43 38.57
N ASN A 46 2.26 -22.68 39.10
CA ASN A 46 2.41 -21.25 38.82
C ASN A 46 2.38 -20.99 37.31
N GLN A 47 1.21 -20.60 36.79
CA GLN A 47 1.05 -20.12 35.43
C GLN A 47 0.99 -18.60 35.53
N THR A 48 2.13 -17.98 35.24
CA THR A 48 2.23 -16.53 35.08
C THR A 48 1.63 -16.20 33.73
N PHE A 49 0.52 -15.47 33.71
CA PHE A 49 -0.04 -14.90 32.49
C PHE A 49 0.51 -13.49 32.35
N GLU A 50 1.53 -13.31 31.50
CA GLU A 50 2.04 -11.99 31.15
C GLU A 50 1.09 -11.37 30.11
N VAL A 51 0.25 -10.43 30.56
CA VAL A 51 -0.62 -9.63 29.70
C VAL A 51 0.11 -8.34 29.37
N HIS A 52 0.82 -8.30 28.25
CA HIS A 52 1.47 -7.07 27.79
C HIS A 52 0.39 -6.07 27.32
N GLN A 53 0.13 -5.02 28.10
CA GLN A 53 -0.87 -3.98 27.78
C GLN A 53 -0.37 -2.92 26.77
N GLY A 54 0.70 -3.19 26.01
CA GLY A 54 1.32 -2.21 25.12
C GLY A 54 1.16 -2.53 23.64
N LYS A 55 1.04 -1.49 22.80
CA LYS A 55 1.38 -1.60 21.37
C LYS A 55 2.87 -1.92 21.29
N GLU A 56 3.23 -3.19 21.09
CA GLU A 56 4.62 -3.60 21.00
C GLU A 56 5.26 -3.02 19.72
N PRO A 57 6.46 -2.42 19.80
CA PRO A 57 7.16 -1.94 18.62
C PRO A 57 7.57 -3.10 17.71
N PRO A 58 7.69 -2.87 16.39
CA PRO A 58 8.17 -3.90 15.48
C PRO A 58 9.60 -4.34 15.85
N PRO A 59 9.98 -5.61 15.59
CA PRO A 59 11.35 -6.06 15.81
C PRO A 59 12.32 -5.24 14.96
N VAL A 60 13.36 -4.70 15.61
CA VAL A 60 14.36 -3.85 14.96
C VAL A 60 15.11 -4.64 13.88
N GLY A 61 15.20 -4.08 12.68
CA GLY A 61 15.84 -4.69 11.53
C GLY A 61 15.00 -5.77 10.83
N SER A 62 13.73 -5.93 11.20
CA SER A 62 12.81 -6.82 10.48
C SER A 62 12.18 -6.11 9.28
N ASP A 63 11.76 -6.89 8.27
CA ASP A 63 11.00 -6.39 7.10
C ASP A 63 9.63 -5.77 7.47
N ARG A 64 9.24 -5.92 8.74
CA ARG A 64 8.00 -5.37 9.33
C ARG A 64 8.20 -4.00 9.97
N GLU A 65 9.43 -3.53 10.10
CA GLU A 65 9.76 -2.20 10.57
C GLU A 65 9.71 -1.19 9.40
N ARG A 66 9.11 -0.03 9.64
CA ARG A 66 9.27 1.16 8.79
C ARG A 66 9.41 2.39 9.67
N ILE A 67 9.97 3.45 9.12
CA ILE A 67 10.02 4.77 9.78
C ILE A 67 8.79 5.58 9.37
N CYS A 68 8.14 6.23 10.33
CA CYS A 68 7.04 7.15 10.05
C CYS A 68 7.58 8.46 9.44
N PRO A 69 7.08 8.92 8.28
CA PRO A 69 7.57 10.14 7.63
C PRO A 69 7.24 11.43 8.40
N GLN A 70 6.28 11.40 9.34
CA GLN A 70 5.90 12.58 10.12
C GLN A 70 6.67 12.70 11.44
N CYS A 71 6.86 11.60 12.17
CA CYS A 71 7.44 11.62 13.52
C CYS A 71 8.80 10.92 13.63
N ASP A 72 9.30 10.34 12.55
CA ASP A 72 10.62 9.67 12.45
C ASP A 72 10.83 8.50 13.44
N LYS A 73 9.73 7.95 13.97
CA LYS A 73 9.76 6.79 14.88
C LYS A 73 9.49 5.49 14.13
N PRO A 74 10.06 4.36 14.59
CA PRO A 74 9.77 3.04 14.03
C PRO A 74 8.32 2.66 14.32
N THR A 75 7.62 2.22 13.28
CA THR A 75 6.22 1.80 13.30
C THR A 75 6.06 0.55 12.45
N TRP A 76 4.96 -0.17 12.66
CA TRP A 76 4.64 -1.35 11.86
C TRP A 76 4.44 -0.99 10.39
N ARG A 77 5.01 -1.80 9.50
CA ARG A 77 4.97 -1.54 8.05
C ARG A 77 3.57 -1.59 7.45
N PHE A 78 2.78 -2.57 7.92
CA PHE A 78 1.48 -2.92 7.36
C PHE A 78 0.29 -2.31 8.12
N THR A 79 0.54 -1.37 9.03
CA THR A 79 -0.53 -0.65 9.73
C THR A 79 -0.92 0.59 8.95
N GLN A 80 -2.23 0.86 8.88
CA GLN A 80 -2.75 2.07 8.25
C GLN A 80 -2.26 3.35 8.95
N LEU A 81 -2.29 3.35 10.28
CA LEU A 81 -1.92 4.49 11.10
C LEU A 81 -0.60 4.23 11.81
N CYS A 82 0.20 5.29 11.98
CA CYS A 82 1.39 5.24 12.82
C CYS A 82 1.01 4.95 14.28
N MET A 83 1.71 4.03 14.93
CA MET A 83 1.45 3.69 16.33
C MET A 83 1.74 4.83 17.33
N HIS A 84 2.49 5.86 16.92
CA HIS A 84 2.94 6.98 17.76
C HIS A 84 2.16 8.28 17.57
N CYS A 85 1.76 8.59 16.33
CA CYS A 85 1.16 9.88 15.98
C CYS A 85 -0.12 9.75 15.14
N ASP A 86 -0.61 8.54 14.95
CA ASP A 86 -1.81 8.21 14.17
C ASP A 86 -1.81 8.77 12.74
N TYR A 87 -0.63 9.01 12.18
CA TYR A 87 -0.47 9.44 10.79
C TYR A 87 -0.86 8.33 9.82
N ASP A 88 -1.63 8.66 8.79
CA ASP A 88 -2.04 7.70 7.75
C ASP A 88 -0.88 7.40 6.80
N LEU A 89 -0.22 6.28 7.06
CA LEU A 89 0.93 5.78 6.31
C LEU A 89 0.52 5.30 4.91
N HIS A 90 -0.66 4.68 4.79
CA HIS A 90 -1.14 4.17 3.51
C HIS A 90 -1.45 5.32 2.54
N ARG A 91 -2.11 6.36 3.03
CA ARG A 91 -2.40 7.53 2.21
C ARG A 91 -1.14 8.21 1.69
N HIS A 92 -0.10 8.29 2.52
CA HIS A 92 1.20 8.81 2.11
C HIS A 92 1.84 7.96 1.00
N ASP A 93 1.83 6.64 1.16
CA ASP A 93 2.39 5.71 0.17
C ASP A 93 1.61 5.77 -1.15
N GLU A 94 0.28 5.92 -1.10
CA GLU A 94 -0.56 6.16 -2.29
C GLU A 94 -0.25 7.48 -2.99
N THR A 95 0.00 8.55 -2.24
CA THR A 95 0.38 9.83 -2.85
C THR A 95 1.75 9.73 -3.53
N ALA A 96 2.72 9.08 -2.88
CA ALA A 96 4.05 8.90 -3.43
C ALA A 96 4.03 8.05 -4.71
N SER A 97 3.25 6.96 -4.74
CA SER A 97 3.14 6.12 -5.93
C SER A 97 2.47 6.85 -7.10
N ARG A 98 1.42 7.63 -6.84
CA ARG A 98 0.76 8.45 -7.86
C ARG A 98 1.68 9.52 -8.44
N GLU A 99 2.51 10.15 -7.60
CA GLU A 99 3.50 11.12 -8.06
C GLU A 99 4.56 10.48 -8.95
N GLU A 100 5.05 9.29 -8.59
CA GLU A 100 5.97 8.53 -9.45
C GLU A 100 5.35 8.15 -10.79
N GLU A 101 4.11 7.65 -10.77
CA GLU A 101 3.39 7.31 -12.00
C GLU A 101 3.16 8.53 -12.89
N ALA A 102 2.77 9.67 -12.30
CA ALA A 102 2.61 10.92 -13.02
C ALA A 102 3.93 11.40 -13.64
N ALA A 103 5.05 11.31 -12.90
CA ALA A 103 6.37 11.66 -13.42
C ALA A 103 6.80 10.75 -14.57
N ARG A 104 6.56 9.43 -14.46
CA ARG A 104 6.82 8.47 -15.55
C ARG A 104 5.96 8.77 -16.77
N GLN A 105 4.67 9.08 -16.60
CA GLN A 105 3.78 9.47 -17.69
C GLN A 105 4.25 10.76 -18.37
N GLN A 106 4.66 11.78 -17.61
CA GLN A 106 5.19 13.03 -18.17
C GLN A 106 6.46 12.79 -19.00
N ALA A 107 7.37 11.93 -18.52
CA ALA A 107 8.58 11.58 -19.26
C ALA A 107 8.26 10.85 -20.59
N LEU A 108 7.25 9.97 -20.61
CA LEU A 108 6.79 9.30 -21.83
C LEU A 108 6.11 10.28 -22.79
N GLN A 109 5.26 11.17 -22.27
CA GLN A 109 4.60 12.21 -23.06
C GLN A 109 5.60 13.15 -23.74
N GLN A 110 6.65 13.59 -23.02
CA GLN A 110 7.71 14.39 -23.62
C GLN A 110 8.41 13.68 -24.79
N LYS A 111 8.74 12.39 -24.64
CA LYS A 111 9.35 11.60 -25.71
C LYS A 111 8.43 11.50 -26.93
N LEU A 112 7.14 11.27 -26.72
CA LEU A 112 6.15 11.20 -27.80
C LEU A 112 6.03 12.53 -28.55
N VAL A 113 5.99 13.67 -27.85
CA VAL A 113 5.93 15.00 -28.47
C VAL A 113 7.17 15.28 -29.33
N ILE A 114 8.36 14.91 -28.86
CA ILE A 114 9.60 15.07 -29.65
C ILE A 114 9.56 14.21 -30.91
N ILE A 115 9.19 12.93 -30.79
CA ILE A 115 9.09 12.01 -31.94
C ILE A 115 8.07 12.55 -32.95
N PHE A 116 6.92 13.03 -32.49
CA PHE A 116 5.90 13.62 -33.34
C PHE A 116 6.39 14.89 -34.04
N GLY A 117 7.09 15.79 -33.31
CA GLY A 117 7.67 17.00 -33.89
C GLY A 117 8.69 16.70 -34.99
N VAL A 118 9.56 15.71 -34.79
CA VAL A 118 10.51 15.27 -35.82
C VAL A 118 9.78 14.70 -37.03
N ALA A 119 8.81 13.80 -36.84
CA ALA A 119 8.02 13.21 -37.92
C ALA A 119 7.24 14.27 -38.71
N PHE A 120 6.64 15.25 -38.04
CA PHE A 120 5.91 16.35 -38.66
C PHE A 120 6.82 17.25 -39.50
N SER A 121 8.00 17.61 -38.97
CA SER A 121 8.98 18.40 -39.71
C SER A 121 9.50 17.66 -40.96
N ALA A 122 9.72 16.34 -40.87
CA ALA A 122 10.12 15.51 -42.00
C ALA A 122 9.02 15.44 -43.07
N ALA A 123 7.75 15.31 -42.65
CA ALA A 123 6.60 15.31 -43.55
C ALA A 123 6.45 16.66 -44.29
N LEU A 124 6.63 17.79 -43.59
CA LEU A 124 6.63 19.11 -44.21
C LEU A 124 7.81 19.28 -45.20
N GLY A 125 8.99 18.80 -44.86
CA GLY A 125 10.15 18.81 -45.76
C GLY A 125 9.88 18.00 -47.04
N LEU A 126 9.34 16.79 -46.90
CA LEU A 126 8.93 15.95 -48.03
C LEU A 126 7.85 16.62 -48.89
N PHE A 127 6.89 17.31 -48.25
CA PHE A 127 5.86 18.06 -48.95
C PHE A 127 6.44 19.23 -49.75
N TYR A 128 7.43 19.94 -49.21
CA TYR A 128 8.09 21.05 -49.91
C TYR A 128 8.95 20.56 -51.10
N VAL A 129 9.67 19.44 -50.92
CA VAL A 129 10.51 18.84 -51.98
C VAL A 129 9.68 18.19 -53.09
N LYS A 130 8.41 17.86 -52.84
CA LYS A 130 7.46 17.30 -53.83
C LYS A 130 7.41 18.09 -55.14
N GLN A 131 7.60 19.41 -55.09
CA GLN A 131 7.57 20.28 -56.26
C GLN A 131 8.74 20.06 -57.23
N TYR A 132 9.81 19.39 -56.78
CA TYR A 132 10.99 19.02 -57.57
C TYR A 132 11.02 17.53 -57.94
N LEU A 133 10.02 16.73 -57.53
CA LEU A 133 9.95 15.30 -57.78
C LEU A 133 9.14 14.98 -59.05
N PRO A 134 9.54 13.96 -59.83
CA PRO A 134 8.84 13.55 -61.05
C PRO A 134 7.42 13.03 -60.75
N GLU A 135 6.50 13.22 -61.72
CA GLU A 135 5.05 13.02 -61.55
C GLU A 135 4.64 11.64 -61.02
N TRP A 136 5.39 10.59 -61.37
CA TRP A 136 5.11 9.23 -60.88
C TRP A 136 5.35 9.06 -59.38
N LEU A 137 6.26 9.84 -58.77
CA LEU A 137 6.57 9.81 -57.34
C LEU A 137 5.59 10.66 -56.50
N GLN A 138 4.98 11.68 -57.10
CA GLN A 138 4.08 12.58 -56.38
C GLN A 138 2.83 11.89 -55.83
N SER A 139 2.34 10.85 -56.52
CA SER A 139 1.18 10.07 -56.08
C SER A 139 1.50 9.16 -54.87
N TRP A 140 2.70 8.57 -54.86
CA TRP A 140 3.16 7.72 -53.75
C TRP A 140 3.40 8.50 -52.45
N VAL A 141 3.87 9.75 -52.54
CA VAL A 141 4.10 10.61 -51.37
C VAL A 141 2.80 10.87 -50.60
N PHE A 142 1.67 11.05 -51.29
CA PHE A 142 0.37 11.21 -50.62
C PHE A 142 -0.08 9.92 -49.92
N GLY A 143 0.10 8.76 -50.56
CA GLY A 143 -0.23 7.47 -49.96
C GLY A 143 0.58 7.19 -48.69
N ILE A 144 1.89 7.46 -48.72
CA ILE A 144 2.78 7.28 -47.56
C ILE A 144 2.43 8.28 -46.45
N ALA A 145 2.15 9.55 -46.77
CA ALA A 145 1.78 10.55 -45.78
C ALA A 145 0.46 10.20 -45.05
N ILE A 146 -0.56 9.76 -45.80
CA ILE A 146 -1.84 9.32 -45.21
C ILE A 146 -1.63 8.07 -44.36
N GLY A 147 -0.84 7.09 -44.84
CA GLY A 147 -0.53 5.87 -44.09
C GLY A 147 0.21 6.15 -42.78
N CYS A 148 1.24 7.00 -42.80
CA CYS A 148 1.97 7.42 -41.61
C CYS A 148 1.06 8.19 -40.63
N GLY A 149 0.18 9.06 -41.14
CA GLY A 149 -0.81 9.77 -40.32
C GLY A 149 -1.78 8.83 -39.60
N LEU A 150 -2.28 7.80 -40.32
CA LEU A 150 -3.15 6.77 -39.75
C LEU A 150 -2.46 5.94 -38.67
N ILE A 151 -1.20 5.53 -38.90
CA ILE A 151 -0.40 4.79 -37.91
C ILE A 151 -0.14 5.63 -36.67
N ALA A 152 0.21 6.91 -36.83
CA ALA A 152 0.41 7.83 -35.71
C ALA A 152 -0.90 8.06 -34.92
N PHE A 153 -2.04 8.16 -35.60
CA PHE A 153 -3.35 8.29 -34.97
C PHE A 153 -3.74 7.05 -34.16
N ILE A 154 -3.51 5.84 -34.72
CA ILE A 154 -3.75 4.58 -34.02
C ILE A 154 -2.84 4.45 -32.79
N ALA A 155 -1.56 4.83 -32.90
CA ALA A 155 -0.62 4.79 -31.79
C ALA A 155 -1.04 5.74 -30.65
N MET A 156 -1.52 6.95 -30.96
CA MET A 156 -2.07 7.87 -29.96
C MET A 156 -3.33 7.30 -29.28
N LYS A 157 -4.26 6.74 -30.06
CA LYS A 157 -5.49 6.14 -29.52
C LYS A 157 -5.22 4.92 -28.65
N ALA A 158 -4.24 4.10 -29.01
CA ALA A 158 -3.80 2.97 -28.19
C ALA A 158 -3.16 3.43 -26.86
N GLY A 159 -2.44 4.55 -26.88
CA GLY A 159 -1.88 5.16 -25.66
C GLY A 159 -2.94 5.77 -24.74
N GLU A 160 -4.04 6.30 -25.28
CA GLU A 160 -5.18 6.79 -24.49
C GLU A 160 -6.01 5.67 -23.87
N ALA A 161 -6.16 4.53 -24.56
CA ALA A 161 -6.94 3.38 -24.09
C ALA A 161 -6.21 2.51 -23.05
N ALA A 162 -4.91 2.73 -22.85
CA ALA A 162 -4.10 2.03 -21.85
C ALA A 162 -4.03 2.77 -20.49
N LYS A 163 -4.87 3.81 -20.31
CA LYS A 163 -5.00 4.62 -19.11
C LYS A 163 -6.28 4.24 -18.36
#